data_AF-A0A9C9GAB4-F1
#
_entry.id   AF-A0A9C9GAB4-F1
#
_cell.length_a   1.000
_cell.length_b   1.000
_cell.length_c   1.000
_cell.angle_alpha   90.00
_cell.angle_beta   90.00
_cell.angle_gamma   90.00
#
_symmetry.space_group_name_H-M   'P 1'
#
loop_
_entity.id
_entity.type
_entity.pdbx_description
1 polymer ?
#
loop_
_entity_poly.entity_id
_entity_poly.type
_entity_poly.pdbx_seq_one_letter_code
_entity_poly.pdbx_strand_id
1 'polypeptide(L)'
;MNSPPRIWLVLGDKLGDNAQLTMIADSLDLPYEVRHLVPKQEYRLGKPRFKASLQHLDLENSDPLAAPWPDLVITAGRRHSMAALWIKHQSPATKLVLLGRPRRWIERFDLVISLPQYQLPDLPQVMHLSLPLMRT
;
A
#
# COMPACT_ATOMS: atom_id res chain seq x y z
N MET A 1 28.33 5.88 3.38
CA MET A 1 27.60 5.38 2.20
C MET A 1 26.16 5.19 2.64
N ASN A 2 25.21 5.98 2.13
CA ASN A 2 23.79 5.79 2.48
C ASN A 2 23.34 4.44 1.92
N SER A 3 22.77 3.59 2.77
CA SER A 3 22.11 2.37 2.31
C SER A 3 20.91 2.76 1.43
N PRO A 4 20.57 1.96 0.40
CA PRO A 4 19.36 2.20 -0.38
C PRO A 4 18.13 2.20 0.56
N PRO A 5 17.09 3.00 0.24
CA PRO A 5 15.91 3.06 1.08
C PRO A 5 15.25 1.68 1.16
N ARG A 6 14.75 1.31 2.34
CA ARG A 6 14.00 0.07 2.52
C ARG A 6 12.57 0.26 2.02
N ILE A 7 12.23 -0.43 0.94
CA ILE A 7 10.92 -0.36 0.30
C ILE A 7 10.15 -1.64 0.62
N TRP A 8 8.91 -1.50 1.11
CA TRP A 8 7.98 -2.60 1.28
C TRP A 8 6.80 -2.49 0.31
N LEU A 9 6.52 -3.59 -0.39
CA LEU A 9 5.28 -3.77 -1.14
C LEU A 9 4.30 -4.54 -0.28
N VAL A 10 3.24 -3.84 0.17
CA VAL A 10 2.22 -4.46 1.03
C VAL A 10 1.08 -4.95 0.16
N LEU A 11 1.01 -6.27 -0.02
CA LEU A 11 0.16 -6.96 -0.98
C LEU A 11 -0.88 -7.85 -0.28
N GLY A 12 -1.85 -8.34 -1.05
CA GLY A 12 -2.76 -9.40 -0.58
C GLY A 12 -3.34 -10.23 -1.70
N ASP A 13 -4.63 -10.55 -1.61
CA ASP A 13 -5.31 -11.55 -2.46
C ASP A 13 -5.70 -11.08 -3.88
N LYS A 14 -5.55 -9.78 -4.17
CA LYS A 14 -5.98 -9.20 -5.46
C LYS A 14 -4.83 -9.14 -6.46
N LEU A 15 -4.75 -10.16 -7.32
CA LEU A 15 -3.70 -10.30 -8.34
C LEU A 15 -3.55 -9.06 -9.24
N GLY A 16 -4.65 -8.43 -9.67
CA GLY A 16 -4.60 -7.23 -10.51
C GLY A 16 -3.97 -6.02 -9.82
N ASP A 17 -4.34 -5.77 -8.56
CA ASP A 17 -3.74 -4.70 -7.76
C ASP A 17 -2.24 -4.98 -7.52
N ASN A 18 -1.90 -6.23 -7.18
CA ASN A 18 -0.51 -6.65 -6.93
C ASN A 18 0.37 -6.46 -8.17
N ALA A 19 -0.13 -6.81 -9.36
CA ALA A 19 0.62 -6.66 -10.61
C ALA A 19 0.96 -5.19 -10.91
N GLN A 20 0.02 -4.26 -10.66
CA GLN A 20 0.28 -2.83 -10.85
C GLN A 20 1.27 -2.28 -9.82
N LEU A 21 1.18 -2.71 -8.56
CA LEU A 21 2.15 -2.32 -7.54
C LEU A 21 3.56 -2.83 -7.86
N THR A 22 3.66 -4.07 -8.34
CA THR A 22 4.93 -4.69 -8.76
C THR A 22 5.52 -3.91 -9.94
N MET A 23 4.72 -3.56 -10.94
CA MET A 23 5.16 -2.73 -12.08
C MET A 23 5.72 -1.38 -11.64
N ILE A 24 5.04 -0.70 -10.70
CA ILE A 24 5.54 0.58 -10.15
C ILE A 24 6.88 0.35 -9.43
N ALA A 25 6.96 -0.67 -8.59
CA ALA A 25 8.16 -0.97 -7.81
C ALA A 25 9.35 -1.34 -8.69
N ASP A 26 9.15 -2.20 -9.70
CA ASP A 26 10.17 -2.60 -10.67
C ASP A 26 10.70 -1.38 -11.43
N SER A 27 9.83 -0.41 -11.75
CA SER A 27 10.24 0.83 -12.45
C SER A 27 11.12 1.76 -11.61
N LEU A 28 11.19 1.57 -10.28
CA LEU A 28 12.08 2.34 -9.42
C LEU A 28 13.54 1.91 -9.53
N ASP A 29 13.80 0.72 -10.10
CA ASP A 29 15.15 0.12 -10.18
C ASP A 29 15.86 0.06 -8.82
N LEU A 30 15.09 -0.20 -7.76
CA LEU A 30 15.54 -0.31 -6.37
C LEU A 30 15.07 -1.62 -5.75
N PRO A 31 15.85 -2.21 -4.81
CA PRO A 31 15.44 -3.41 -4.11
C PRO A 31 14.21 -3.13 -3.23
N TYR A 32 13.28 -4.07 -3.22
CA TYR A 32 12.10 -4.02 -2.35
C TYR A 32 11.80 -5.39 -1.74
N GLU A 33 11.11 -5.37 -0.60
CA GLU A 33 10.62 -6.55 0.08
C GLU A 33 9.10 -6.64 -0.09
N VAL A 34 8.59 -7.82 -0.42
CA VAL A 34 7.15 -8.05 -0.48
C VAL A 34 6.65 -8.49 0.91
N ARG A 35 5.52 -7.92 1.34
CA ARG A 35 4.80 -8.28 2.55
C ARG A 35 3.40 -8.74 2.17
N HIS A 36 3.22 -10.05 2.06
CA HIS A 36 1.95 -10.69 1.76
C HIS A 36 1.08 -10.75 3.01
N LEU A 37 -0.10 -10.13 2.93
CA LEU A 37 -1.05 -10.09 4.03
C LEU A 37 -2.27 -10.94 3.73
N VAL A 38 -2.62 -11.82 4.66
CA VAL A 38 -3.77 -12.71 4.58
C VAL A 38 -4.89 -12.15 5.46
N PRO A 39 -6.10 -11.89 4.91
CA PRO A 39 -7.23 -11.47 5.72
C PRO A 39 -7.78 -12.67 6.52
N LYS A 40 -8.30 -12.41 7.74
CA LYS A 40 -9.04 -13.44 8.48
C LYS A 40 -10.22 -13.97 7.67
N GLN A 41 -10.66 -15.19 7.99
CA GLN A 41 -11.71 -15.89 7.25
C GLN A 41 -12.99 -15.06 7.06
N GLU A 42 -13.45 -14.37 8.11
CA GLU A 42 -14.65 -13.51 8.06
C GLU A 42 -14.49 -12.29 7.15
N TYR A 43 -13.25 -11.87 6.87
CA TYR A 43 -12.91 -10.73 6.01
C TYR A 43 -12.42 -11.13 4.63
N ARG A 44 -12.46 -12.41 4.26
CA ARG A 44 -12.24 -12.84 2.87
C ARG A 44 -13.29 -12.25 1.93
N LEU A 45 -14.57 -12.39 2.29
CA LEU A 45 -15.70 -11.78 1.57
C LEU A 45 -16.28 -10.57 2.31
N GLY A 46 -16.03 -10.45 3.61
CA GLY A 46 -16.48 -9.32 4.43
C GLY A 46 -15.65 -8.05 4.24
N LYS A 47 -16.23 -6.91 4.64
CA LYS A 47 -15.55 -5.60 4.61
C LYS A 47 -15.24 -5.15 6.04
N PRO A 48 -13.99 -5.30 6.55
CA PRO A 48 -13.64 -4.86 7.89
C PRO A 48 -13.82 -3.35 8.04
N ARG A 49 -14.14 -2.85 9.23
CA ARG A 49 -14.23 -1.41 9.51
C ARG A 49 -12.88 -0.74 9.21
N PHE A 50 -12.92 0.43 8.56
CA PHE A 50 -11.70 1.13 8.17
C PHE A 50 -11.02 1.73 9.41
N LYS A 51 -9.84 1.22 9.75
CA LYS A 51 -9.00 1.62 10.88
C LYS A 51 -7.54 1.32 10.55
N ALA A 52 -6.61 2.17 10.98
CA ALA A 52 -5.18 1.90 10.90
C ALA A 52 -4.81 0.80 11.90
N SER A 53 -4.98 -0.47 11.50
CA SER A 53 -4.91 -1.63 12.39
C SER A 53 -4.70 -2.91 11.59
N LEU A 54 -4.15 -3.93 12.25
CA LEU A 54 -3.99 -5.27 11.70
C LEU A 54 -5.12 -6.25 12.11
N GLN A 55 -6.14 -5.79 12.85
CA GLN A 55 -7.18 -6.67 13.43
C GLN A 55 -7.93 -7.55 12.42
N HIS A 56 -7.94 -7.13 11.15
CA HIS A 56 -8.61 -7.79 10.04
C HIS A 56 -7.73 -8.83 9.34
N LEU A 57 -6.47 -8.95 9.74
CA LEU A 57 -5.49 -9.88 9.17
C LEU A 57 -5.34 -11.10 10.07
N ASP A 58 -5.11 -12.23 9.41
CA ASP A 58 -4.58 -13.43 10.02
C ASP A 58 -3.06 -13.25 10.11
N LEU A 59 -2.57 -12.89 11.29
CA LEU A 59 -1.16 -12.58 11.50
C LEU A 59 -0.26 -13.82 11.47
N GLU A 60 -0.81 -15.01 11.73
CA GLU A 60 -0.04 -16.26 11.69
C GLU A 60 0.28 -16.65 10.25
N ASN A 61 -0.63 -16.34 9.32
CA ASN A 61 -0.49 -16.62 7.89
C ASN A 61 -0.04 -15.41 7.05
N SER A 62 0.21 -14.26 7.69
CA SER A 62 0.73 -13.07 7.00
C SER A 62 2.24 -12.95 7.21
N ASP A 63 2.92 -12.32 6.27
CA ASP A 63 4.30 -11.90 6.48
C ASP A 63 4.41 -10.93 7.67
N PRO A 64 5.46 -11.03 8.48
CA PRO A 64 5.61 -10.19 9.66
C PRO A 64 5.78 -8.73 9.27
N LEU A 65 5.03 -7.86 9.93
CA LEU A 65 5.16 -6.41 9.86
C LEU A 65 5.88 -5.92 11.13
N ALA A 66 7.20 -6.08 11.15
CA ALA A 66 8.05 -5.76 12.30
C ALA A 66 9.33 -5.03 11.87
N ALA A 67 10.02 -4.41 12.82
CA ALA A 67 11.28 -3.74 12.58
C ALA A 67 12.36 -4.68 11.96
N PRO A 68 13.29 -4.17 11.14
CA PRO A 68 13.51 -2.76 10.80
C PRO A 68 12.43 -2.22 9.86
N TRP A 69 11.83 -1.09 10.25
CA TRP A 69 10.71 -0.47 9.52
C TRP A 69 11.16 0.07 8.16
N PRO A 70 10.27 0.06 7.14
CA PRO A 70 10.60 0.58 5.83
C PRO A 70 10.64 2.10 5.81
N ASP A 71 11.46 2.66 4.92
CA ASP A 71 11.42 4.07 4.57
C ASP A 71 10.19 4.38 3.71
N LEU A 72 9.78 3.42 2.87
CA LEU A 72 8.68 3.55 1.91
C LEU A 72 7.79 2.31 1.92
N VAL A 73 6.47 2.50 1.97
CA VAL A 73 5.46 1.47 1.73
C VAL A 73 4.67 1.82 0.48
N ILE A 74 4.59 0.88 -0.45
CA ILE A 74 3.74 0.98 -1.65
C ILE A 74 2.59 -0.05 -1.49
N THR A 75 1.35 0.41 -1.60
CA THR A 75 0.17 -0.42 -1.34
C THR A 75 -1.03 -0.02 -2.20
N ALA A 76 -2.04 -0.89 -2.28
CA ALA A 76 -3.31 -0.60 -2.94
C ALA A 76 -4.51 -1.14 -2.14
N GLY A 77 -5.68 -0.57 -2.39
CA GLY A 77 -6.94 -1.09 -1.87
C GLY A 77 -7.14 -0.89 -0.36
N ARG A 78 -8.34 -1.26 0.11
CA ARG A 78 -8.81 -0.92 1.46
C ARG A 78 -8.03 -1.62 2.59
N ARG A 79 -7.79 -2.92 2.48
CA ARG A 79 -7.24 -3.75 3.57
C ARG A 79 -5.75 -3.44 3.77
N HIS A 80 -4.99 -3.46 2.68
CA HIS A 80 -3.55 -3.21 2.71
C HIS A 80 -3.22 -1.76 3.11
N SER A 81 -4.03 -0.78 2.67
CA SER A 81 -3.88 0.60 3.14
C SER A 81 -4.13 0.76 4.65
N MET A 82 -5.02 -0.04 5.25
CA MET A 82 -5.18 -0.05 6.71
C MET A 82 -3.94 -0.59 7.43
N ALA A 83 -3.27 -1.60 6.86
CA ALA A 83 -2.01 -2.13 7.37
C ALA A 83 -0.85 -1.14 7.17
N ALA A 84 -0.75 -0.49 6.02
CA ALA A 84 0.23 0.54 5.74
C ALA A 84 0.12 1.74 6.70
N LEU A 85 -1.11 2.19 6.99
CA LEU A 85 -1.35 3.22 8.00
C LEU A 85 -0.95 2.75 9.41
N TRP A 86 -1.15 1.47 9.73
CA TRP A 86 -0.67 0.92 10.99
C TRP A 86 0.86 0.90 11.06
N ILE A 87 1.56 0.55 9.97
CA ILE A 87 3.02 0.62 9.87
C ILE A 87 3.51 2.05 10.13
N LYS A 88 2.92 3.05 9.47
CA LYS A 88 3.28 4.47 9.71
C LYS A 88 3.00 4.93 11.14
N HIS A 89 2.01 4.35 11.83
CA HIS A 89 1.84 4.60 13.26
C HIS A 89 2.98 4.01 14.11
N GLN A 90 3.57 2.87 13.72
CA GLN A 90 4.74 2.31 14.40
C GLN A 90 6.03 3.08 14.06
N SER A 91 6.12 3.59 12.84
CA SER A 91 7.26 4.33 12.31
C SER A 91 6.78 5.59 11.57
N PRO A 92 6.68 6.75 12.27
CA PRO A 92 6.19 8.00 11.68
C PRO A 92 7.03 8.51 10.50
N ALA A 93 8.30 8.10 10.41
CA ALA A 93 9.20 8.44 9.30
C ALA A 93 8.83 7.72 7.99
N THR A 94 8.15 6.57 8.07
CA THR A 94 7.76 5.77 6.89
C THR A 94 6.81 6.56 5.99
N LYS A 95 7.16 6.62 4.70
CA LYS A 95 6.36 7.23 3.65
C LYS A 95 5.37 6.22 3.07
N LEU A 96 4.13 6.65 2.81
CA LEU A 96 3.08 5.81 2.24
C LEU A 96 2.71 6.29 0.83
N VAL A 97 2.82 5.37 -0.13
CA VAL A 97 2.31 5.52 -1.49
C VAL A 97 1.10 4.61 -1.66
N LEU A 98 -0.03 5.18 -2.04
CA LEU A 98 -1.25 4.44 -2.34
C LEU A 98 -1.54 4.48 -3.85
N LEU A 99 -1.70 3.32 -4.48
CA LEU A 99 -2.28 3.22 -5.81
C LEU A 99 -3.81 3.10 -5.72
N GLY A 100 -4.50 3.94 -6.48
CA GLY A 100 -5.95 3.99 -6.60
C GLY A 100 -6.63 4.90 -5.57
N ARG A 101 -7.92 4.68 -5.33
CA ARG A 101 -8.73 5.56 -4.48
C ARG A 101 -8.56 5.25 -2.98
N PRO A 102 -8.09 6.19 -2.15
CA PRO A 102 -8.11 6.05 -0.70
C PRO A 102 -9.55 5.96 -0.22
N ARG A 103 -9.79 5.02 0.70
CA ARG A 103 -11.12 4.87 1.28
C ARG A 103 -11.45 5.97 2.28
N ARG A 104 -10.44 6.40 3.05
CA ARG A 104 -10.47 7.50 4.02
C ARG A 104 -9.05 8.05 4.16
N TRP A 105 -8.96 9.23 4.75
CA TRP A 105 -7.71 9.83 5.22
C TRP A 105 -6.66 10.01 4.12
N ILE A 106 -7.07 10.61 3.00
CA ILE A 106 -6.18 10.92 1.88
C ILE A 106 -4.95 11.71 2.35
N GLU A 107 -5.12 12.57 3.35
CA GLU A 107 -4.09 13.40 3.97
C GLU A 107 -3.00 12.60 4.71
N ARG A 108 -3.24 11.32 5.04
CA ARG A 108 -2.26 10.48 5.74
C ARG A 108 -1.30 9.74 4.81
N PHE A 109 -1.58 9.75 3.51
CA PHE A 109 -0.70 9.22 2.49
C PHE A 109 0.22 10.34 1.99
N ASP A 110 1.51 10.03 1.84
CA ASP A 110 2.49 10.99 1.32
C ASP A 110 2.37 11.14 -0.20
N LEU A 111 1.87 10.11 -0.88
CA LEU A 111 1.49 10.14 -2.30
C LEU A 111 0.29 9.21 -2.57
N VAL A 112 -0.64 9.68 -3.38
CA VAL A 112 -1.74 8.89 -3.94
C VAL A 112 -1.66 8.94 -5.46
N ILE A 113 -1.46 7.80 -6.08
CA ILE A 113 -1.45 7.66 -7.53
C ILE A 113 -2.88 7.31 -7.97
N SER A 114 -3.59 8.29 -8.52
CA SER A 114 -4.96 8.15 -8.99
C SER A 114 -4.97 7.65 -10.43
N LEU A 115 -5.64 6.51 -10.65
CA LEU A 115 -5.94 6.04 -12.00
C LEU A 115 -7.04 6.92 -12.65
N PRO A 116 -7.10 7.03 -14.00
CA PRO A 116 -8.05 7.91 -14.69
C PRO A 116 -9.52 7.73 -14.29
N GLN A 117 -9.92 6.49 -13.96
CA GLN A 117 -11.28 6.18 -13.54
C GLN A 117 -11.67 6.75 -12.17
N TYR A 118 -10.71 7.25 -11.40
CA TYR A 118 -10.96 7.83 -10.08
C TYR A 118 -10.95 9.36 -10.15
N GLN A 119 -12.11 9.97 -9.92
CA GLN A 119 -12.27 11.40 -9.71
C GLN A 119 -11.87 11.76 -8.27
N LEU A 120 -10.57 11.92 -8.02
CA LEU A 120 -10.04 12.42 -6.75
C LEU A 120 -9.91 13.95 -6.80
N PRO A 121 -9.97 14.63 -5.63
CA PRO A 121 -9.68 16.06 -5.57
C PRO A 121 -8.23 16.34 -5.98
N ASP A 122 -8.02 17.48 -6.62
CA ASP A 122 -6.70 17.99 -6.96
C ASP A 122 -6.01 18.48 -5.69
N LEU A 123 -5.10 17.66 -5.15
CA LEU A 123 -4.35 17.92 -3.93
C LEU A 123 -2.86 17.71 -4.21
N PRO A 124 -1.94 18.40 -3.50
CA PRO A 124 -0.50 18.30 -3.77
C PRO A 124 0.06 16.87 -3.68
N GLN A 125 -0.53 16.00 -2.85
CA GLN A 125 -0.12 14.60 -2.73
C GLN A 125 -0.84 13.65 -3.70
N VAL A 126 -1.68 14.15 -4.61
CA VAL A 126 -2.43 13.32 -5.56
C VAL A 126 -1.82 13.48 -6.95
N MET A 127 -1.28 12.39 -7.46
CA MET A 127 -0.78 12.29 -8.82
C MET A 127 -1.84 11.64 -9.70
N HIS A 128 -2.34 12.37 -10.69
CA HIS A 128 -3.31 11.86 -11.64
C HIS A 128 -2.59 11.22 -12.84
N LEU A 129 -2.75 9.92 -13.03
CA LEU A 129 -2.32 9.27 -14.27
C LEU A 129 -3.31 9.60 -15.38
N SER A 130 -2.79 9.97 -16.55
CA SER A 130 -3.59 10.27 -17.74
C SER A 130 -4.03 9.01 -18.49
N LEU A 131 -3.30 7.90 -18.32
CA LEU A 131 -3.55 6.60 -18.96
C LEU A 131 -3.44 5.46 -17.94
N PRO A 132 -4.11 4.31 -18.17
CA PRO A 132 -3.91 3.12 -17.35
C PRO A 132 -2.47 2.61 -17.39
N LEU A 133 -2.04 1.97 -16.30
CA LEU A 133 -0.78 1.23 -16.28
C LEU A 133 -0.90 -0.02 -17.17
N MET A 134 -0.04 -0.13 -18.17
CA MET A 134 0.01 -1.25 -19.11
C MET A 134 1.39 -1.89 -19.06
N ARG A 135 1.45 -3.23 -19.16
CA ARG A 135 2.71 -3.94 -19.30
C ARG A 135 3.06 -3.96 -20.79
N THR A 136 4.22 -3.41 -21.13
CA THR A 136 4.85 -3.58 -22.46
C THR A 136 5.60 -4.90 -22.52
#